data_AF-A0A8B9TIS5-F1
#
_entry.id   AF-A0A8B9TIS5-F1
#
_cell.length_a   1.000
_cell.length_b   1.000
_cell.length_c   1.000
_cell.angle_alpha   90.00
_cell.angle_beta   90.00
_cell.angle_gamma   90.00
#
_symmetry.space_group_name_H-M   'P 1'
#
loop_
_entity.id
_entity.type
_entity.pdbx_description
1 polymer ?
#
loop_
_entity_poly.entity_id
_entity_poly.type
_entity_poly.pdbx_seq_one_letter_code
_entity_poly.pdbx_strand_id
1 'polypeptide(L)'
;MSGCRSNGGVLSASTPTLHPAEAETQPLRPRRPPGLEEVVVVSRPEQQPPAPGGDAAETRGPRRPQNIGYKLGHRRALFEKRKRLSDYALIFGMFGIVVMVTETELSWGVYTKESSYSFALKCLISLSTLILLGLIVMYHAREIQLFMVDNGADDWRIAMTYERIFFIALELLVCAIHPIPGQYLFTWTARLAFTYAASVADADVDIILSIPMFLRLYLIGRVMLLHSKLFTDASSRSIGALNKINFNTRFVMKTLMTICPGTVLLVFSISSWIIAAWTVRVCERYHDKQEVTSNFLGAMWLISITFLSIGYGDMVPHTYCGKGVCLLTGIMGAGCTALVVAVVARKLELTKAEKHVHNFMMDTQLTKRVKNAAANVLRETWLIYKHTKLVKKIDHAKVRKHQRKFLQAIHQLRSVKMEQRKLNDQANTLVDLAKTQNIMYDMVSELQERNEDLEKRIGALESKLEALGLSLLALPGLVSQAIGQQQRELLGTWTPCTPPCRR
;
A
#
# COMPACT_ATOMS: atom_id res chain seq x y z
N MET A 1 24.82 -2.70 -59.41
CA MET A 1 24.31 -1.37 -59.76
C MET A 1 23.15 -1.54 -60.72
N SER A 2 21.96 -1.07 -60.34
CA SER A 2 20.77 -0.70 -61.14
C SER A 2 20.28 -1.65 -62.25
N GLY A 3 19.03 -2.12 -62.34
CA GLY A 3 17.77 -1.72 -61.71
C GLY A 3 16.60 -2.62 -62.20
N CYS A 4 15.50 -2.62 -61.43
CA CYS A 4 14.30 -3.48 -61.48
C CYS A 4 13.62 -3.58 -62.86
N ARG A 5 13.23 -4.75 -63.39
CA ARG A 5 12.23 -5.79 -63.03
C ARG A 5 10.76 -5.44 -63.37
N SER A 6 10.24 -6.27 -64.28
CA SER A 6 9.00 -6.26 -65.05
C SER A 6 7.72 -6.42 -64.24
N ASN A 7 6.66 -5.72 -64.69
CA ASN A 7 5.26 -5.97 -64.36
C ASN A 7 4.71 -7.15 -65.17
N GLY A 8 3.87 -7.97 -64.55
CA GLY A 8 3.00 -8.97 -65.17
C GLY A 8 1.78 -9.17 -64.27
N GLY A 9 0.58 -8.99 -64.84
CA GLY A 9 -0.67 -8.95 -64.10
C GLY A 9 -1.44 -10.26 -64.03
N VAL A 10 -2.71 -10.09 -63.62
CA VAL A 10 -3.91 -10.91 -63.86
C VAL A 10 -4.34 -11.90 -62.76
N LEU A 11 -5.41 -11.48 -62.06
CA LEU A 11 -6.64 -12.19 -61.61
C LEU A 11 -6.56 -13.59 -60.96
N SER A 12 -7.07 -13.74 -59.71
CA SER A 12 -8.30 -14.51 -59.39
C SER A 12 -8.48 -14.80 -57.87
N ALA A 13 -9.72 -14.56 -57.40
CA ALA A 13 -10.53 -15.29 -56.40
C ALA A 13 -10.12 -15.49 -54.91
N SER A 14 -10.90 -14.80 -54.05
CA SER A 14 -11.63 -15.26 -52.84
C SER A 14 -10.92 -15.93 -51.64
N THR A 15 -10.83 -15.21 -50.49
CA THR A 15 -11.40 -15.56 -49.15
C THR A 15 -11.15 -14.41 -48.15
N PRO A 16 -12.00 -14.20 -47.11
CA PRO A 16 -11.94 -13.03 -46.24
C PRO A 16 -10.94 -13.21 -45.09
N THR A 17 -10.05 -12.24 -44.95
CA THR A 17 -9.09 -12.11 -43.83
C THR A 17 -9.77 -11.47 -42.62
N LEU A 18 -10.01 -12.27 -41.57
CA LEU A 18 -10.21 -11.79 -40.20
C LEU A 18 -8.83 -11.56 -39.56
N HIS A 19 -8.45 -10.30 -39.37
CA HIS A 19 -7.39 -9.92 -38.44
C HIS A 19 -7.97 -9.80 -37.02
N PRO A 20 -7.27 -10.30 -35.99
CA PRO A 20 -7.68 -10.13 -34.60
C PRO A 20 -7.34 -8.70 -34.15
N ALA A 21 -8.37 -7.90 -33.86
CA ALA A 21 -8.21 -6.60 -33.24
C ALA A 21 -8.08 -6.76 -31.72
N GLU A 22 -6.96 -6.28 -31.18
CA GLU A 22 -6.74 -6.07 -29.75
C GLU A 22 -7.78 -5.08 -29.20
N ALA A 23 -8.58 -5.53 -28.23
CA ALA A 23 -9.52 -4.68 -27.52
C ALA A 23 -8.87 -4.12 -26.25
N GLU A 24 -8.43 -2.86 -26.33
CA GLU A 24 -8.19 -2.02 -25.15
C GLU A 24 -9.48 -1.84 -24.35
N THR A 25 -9.42 -2.09 -23.05
CA THR A 25 -10.52 -1.91 -22.10
C THR A 25 -10.57 -0.45 -21.65
N GLN A 26 -11.46 0.34 -22.26
CA GLN A 26 -11.82 1.69 -21.80
C GLN A 26 -13.06 1.62 -20.89
N PRO A 27 -13.09 2.28 -19.72
CA PRO A 27 -14.26 2.27 -18.85
C PRO A 27 -15.39 3.15 -19.41
N LEU A 28 -16.61 2.60 -19.31
CA LEU A 28 -17.89 3.16 -19.74
C LEU A 28 -18.13 4.60 -19.21
N ARG A 29 -18.36 5.54 -20.13
CA ARG A 29 -18.93 6.87 -19.84
C ARG A 29 -20.46 6.77 -19.70
N PRO A 30 -21.09 7.36 -18.67
CA PRO A 30 -22.54 7.54 -18.65
C PRO A 30 -22.98 8.66 -19.61
N ARG A 31 -24.05 8.39 -20.36
CA ARG A 31 -24.73 9.30 -21.29
C ARG A 31 -25.42 10.44 -20.51
N ARG A 32 -25.09 11.71 -20.79
CA ARG A 32 -25.79 12.90 -20.28
C ARG A 32 -27.17 13.06 -20.95
N PRO A 33 -28.24 13.42 -20.22
CA PRO A 33 -29.41 14.08 -20.81
C PRO A 33 -29.13 15.58 -21.06
N PRO A 34 -29.79 16.23 -22.03
CA PRO A 34 -29.54 17.63 -22.36
C PRO A 34 -30.36 18.56 -21.46
N GLY A 35 -29.75 19.68 -21.08
CA GLY A 35 -30.46 20.89 -20.65
C GLY A 35 -30.67 21.05 -19.14
N LEU A 36 -29.72 21.71 -18.48
CA LEU A 36 -29.96 22.70 -17.43
C LEU A 36 -28.61 23.35 -17.10
N GLU A 37 -28.40 24.55 -17.63
CA GLU A 37 -27.30 25.43 -17.22
C GLU A 37 -27.46 25.77 -15.73
N GLU A 38 -26.45 25.41 -14.93
CA GLU A 38 -26.37 25.82 -13.54
C GLU A 38 -25.75 27.23 -13.50
N VAL A 39 -26.61 28.25 -13.56
CA VAL A 39 -26.24 29.65 -13.35
C VAL A 39 -25.79 29.83 -11.91
N VAL A 40 -24.50 30.06 -11.69
CA VAL A 40 -23.95 30.47 -10.39
C VAL A 40 -24.38 31.91 -10.11
N VAL A 41 -25.45 32.07 -9.32
CA VAL A 41 -25.84 33.39 -8.78
C VAL A 41 -25.05 33.64 -7.49
N VAL A 42 -24.09 34.55 -7.57
CA VAL A 42 -23.43 35.18 -6.42
C VAL A 42 -24.38 36.24 -5.87
N SER A 43 -25.04 35.95 -4.75
CA SER A 43 -25.89 36.93 -4.06
C SER A 43 -25.05 37.82 -3.14
N ARG A 44 -24.95 39.10 -3.48
CA ARG A 44 -24.48 40.20 -2.62
C ARG A 44 -25.47 40.42 -1.46
N PRO A 45 -25.04 40.88 -0.27
CA PRO A 45 -25.97 41.11 0.84
C PRO A 45 -26.65 42.48 0.69
N GLU A 46 -27.97 42.49 0.64
CA GLU A 46 -28.80 43.70 0.68
C GLU A 46 -29.21 43.98 2.13
N GLN A 47 -28.91 45.19 2.61
CA GLN A 47 -29.34 45.72 3.90
C GLN A 47 -30.80 46.17 3.81
N GLN A 48 -31.63 45.77 4.77
CA GLN A 48 -32.96 46.33 4.99
C GLN A 48 -33.16 46.72 6.47
N PRO A 49 -33.92 47.79 6.75
CA PRO A 49 -33.86 48.53 8.01
C PRO A 49 -34.77 47.93 9.09
N PRO A 50 -34.63 48.34 10.37
CA PRO A 50 -35.38 47.74 11.46
C PRO A 50 -36.77 48.37 11.61
N ALA A 51 -37.75 47.55 11.99
CA ALA A 51 -39.05 47.99 12.51
C ALA A 51 -39.36 47.22 13.82
N PRO A 52 -40.15 47.80 14.73
CA PRO A 52 -39.89 47.71 16.16
C PRO A 52 -40.73 46.66 16.91
N GLY A 53 -40.20 46.24 18.06
CA GLY A 53 -40.91 45.91 19.31
C GLY A 53 -42.11 44.96 19.26
N GLY A 54 -41.95 43.75 19.82
CA GLY A 54 -43.05 42.85 20.17
C GLY A 54 -42.55 41.66 20.98
N ASP A 55 -43.20 41.43 22.12
CA ASP A 55 -42.75 40.63 23.27
C ASP A 55 -42.50 39.14 23.07
N ALA A 56 -41.74 38.61 24.02
CA ALA A 56 -41.28 37.25 24.16
C ALA A 56 -42.39 36.19 24.17
N ALA A 57 -42.21 35.16 23.33
CA ALA A 57 -42.73 33.81 23.55
C ALA A 57 -41.76 32.80 22.91
N GLU A 58 -40.83 32.28 23.70
CA GLU A 58 -39.94 31.18 23.33
C GLU A 58 -40.77 29.91 23.06
N THR A 59 -41.11 29.67 21.80
CA THR A 59 -41.56 28.36 21.33
C THR A 59 -40.36 27.65 20.73
N ARG A 60 -39.85 26.61 21.39
CA ARG A 60 -38.81 25.71 20.85
C ARG A 60 -39.38 24.98 19.62
N GLY A 61 -39.23 25.60 18.45
CA GLY A 61 -39.49 24.95 17.17
C GLY A 61 -38.47 23.85 16.86
N PRO A 62 -38.84 22.84 16.05
CA PRO A 62 -37.95 21.75 15.68
C PRO A 62 -36.75 22.29 14.89
N ARG A 63 -35.53 21.90 15.27
CA ARG A 63 -34.28 22.28 14.58
C ARG A 63 -34.42 21.99 13.07
N ARG A 64 -34.43 23.04 12.24
CA ARG A 64 -34.38 22.92 10.77
C ARG A 64 -33.22 21.99 10.37
N PRO A 65 -33.41 21.06 9.41
CA PRO A 65 -32.34 20.17 8.99
C PRO A 65 -31.23 21.03 8.36
N GLN A 66 -30.11 21.19 9.06
CA GLN A 66 -28.93 21.86 8.52
C GLN A 66 -28.53 21.18 7.21
N ASN A 67 -28.46 21.97 6.13
CA ASN A 67 -28.06 21.51 4.80
C ASN A 67 -26.79 20.64 4.90
N ILE A 68 -26.84 19.41 4.39
CA ILE A 68 -25.72 18.45 4.42
C ILE A 68 -24.43 19.07 3.85
N GLY A 69 -24.56 19.93 2.83
CA GLY A 69 -23.46 20.72 2.27
C GLY A 69 -22.79 21.67 3.26
N TYR A 70 -23.56 22.32 4.15
CA TYR A 70 -23.00 23.19 5.19
C TYR A 70 -22.19 22.38 6.21
N LYS A 71 -22.67 21.20 6.62
CA LYS A 71 -21.93 20.31 7.53
C LYS A 71 -20.63 19.80 6.89
N LEU A 72 -20.68 19.41 5.62
CA LEU A 72 -19.50 18.99 4.85
C LEU A 72 -18.48 20.13 4.69
N GLY A 73 -18.94 21.35 4.39
CA GLY A 73 -18.10 22.54 4.29
C GLY A 73 -17.45 22.91 5.63
N HIS A 74 -18.23 22.89 6.72
CA HIS A 74 -17.74 23.11 8.07
C HIS A 74 -16.67 22.08 8.48
N ARG A 75 -16.91 20.80 8.19
CA ARG A 75 -15.95 19.70 8.42
C ARG A 75 -14.63 19.92 7.66
N ARG A 76 -14.70 20.31 6.39
CA ARG A 76 -13.51 20.63 5.58
C ARG A 76 -12.72 21.80 6.17
N ALA A 77 -13.41 22.86 6.59
CA ALA A 77 -12.79 24.02 7.21
C ALA A 77 -12.10 23.68 8.56
N LEU A 78 -12.73 22.84 9.39
CA LEU A 78 -12.11 22.35 10.63
C LEU A 78 -10.86 21.51 10.36
N PHE A 79 -10.90 20.63 9.36
CA PHE A 79 -9.75 19.82 8.96
C PHE A 79 -8.58 20.70 8.47
N GLU A 80 -8.87 21.74 7.68
CA GLU A 80 -7.85 22.68 7.20
C GLU A 80 -7.26 23.56 8.32
N LYS A 81 -8.08 23.97 9.30
CA LYS A 81 -7.59 24.64 10.52
C LYS A 81 -6.69 23.71 11.34
N ARG A 82 -7.06 22.44 11.50
CA ARG A 82 -6.23 21.42 12.17
C ARG A 82 -4.88 21.26 11.48
N LYS A 83 -4.87 21.27 10.15
CA LYS A 83 -3.65 21.23 9.33
C LYS A 83 -2.70 22.38 9.65
N ARG A 84 -3.22 23.61 9.58
CA ARG A 84 -2.44 24.82 9.92
C ARG A 84 -1.90 24.81 11.35
N LEU A 85 -2.69 24.37 12.32
CA LEU A 85 -2.22 24.24 13.71
C LEU A 85 -1.05 23.25 13.83
N SER A 86 -1.10 22.14 13.10
CA SER A 86 0.02 21.18 13.06
C SER A 86 1.27 21.78 12.43
N ASP A 87 1.12 22.60 11.39
CA ASP A 87 2.25 23.28 10.73
C ASP A 87 2.91 24.29 11.67
N TYR A 88 2.11 25.10 12.37
CA TYR A 88 2.63 26.02 13.39
C TYR A 88 3.30 25.28 14.55
N ALA A 89 2.72 24.17 15.01
CA ALA A 89 3.34 23.35 16.05
C ALA A 89 4.71 22.81 15.59
N LEU A 90 4.83 22.36 14.34
CA LEU A 90 6.11 21.96 13.79
C LEU A 90 7.12 23.12 13.76
N ILE A 91 6.71 24.30 13.28
CA ILE A 91 7.59 25.48 13.21
C ILE A 91 8.15 25.84 14.59
N PHE A 92 7.29 25.96 15.61
CA PHE A 92 7.74 26.28 16.97
C PHE A 92 8.53 25.13 17.61
N GLY A 93 8.17 23.88 17.33
CA GLY A 93 8.93 22.71 17.77
C GLY A 93 10.35 22.68 17.21
N MET A 94 10.50 22.93 15.91
CA MET A 94 11.81 23.00 15.24
C MET A 94 12.61 24.22 15.69
N PHE A 95 11.96 25.39 15.82
CA PHE A 95 12.60 26.60 16.34
C PHE A 95 13.17 26.36 17.74
N GLY A 96 12.40 25.72 18.65
CA GLY A 96 12.88 25.38 19.99
C GLY A 96 14.10 24.46 19.97
N ILE A 97 14.16 23.46 19.08
CA ILE A 97 15.34 22.59 18.92
C ILE A 97 16.55 23.38 18.41
N VAL A 98 16.36 24.22 17.38
CA VAL A 98 17.47 25.02 16.81
C VAL A 98 18.05 25.97 17.86
N VAL A 99 17.20 26.72 18.57
CA VAL A 99 17.64 27.63 19.62
C VAL A 99 18.32 26.87 20.76
N MET A 100 17.82 25.70 21.13
CA MET A 100 18.47 24.83 22.13
C MET A 100 19.88 24.39 21.70
N VAL A 101 20.05 23.94 20.44
CA VAL A 101 21.35 23.54 19.91
C VAL A 101 22.30 24.75 19.88
N THR A 102 21.81 25.91 19.42
CA THR A 102 22.59 27.15 19.41
C THR A 102 23.00 27.57 20.83
N GLU A 103 22.11 27.51 21.81
CA GLU A 103 22.42 27.82 23.21
C GLU A 103 23.49 26.87 23.76
N THR A 104 23.39 25.57 23.45
CA THR A 104 24.32 24.55 23.93
C THR A 104 25.71 24.66 23.30
N GLU A 105 25.81 25.10 22.04
CA GLU A 105 27.11 25.30 21.40
C GLU A 105 27.75 26.66 21.79
N LEU A 106 26.97 27.74 21.84
CA LEU A 106 27.51 29.07 22.16
C LEU A 106 27.89 29.22 23.64
N SER A 107 27.14 28.59 24.55
CA SER A 107 27.43 28.60 25.99
C SER A 107 28.70 27.84 26.38
N TRP A 108 29.28 27.11 25.43
CA TRP A 108 30.55 26.42 25.61
C TRP A 108 31.69 27.14 24.90
N GLY A 109 31.47 27.60 23.66
CA GLY A 109 32.52 28.17 22.83
C GLY A 109 32.73 29.68 22.96
N VAL A 110 31.72 30.45 23.39
CA VAL A 110 31.73 31.91 23.24
C VAL A 110 31.40 32.64 24.54
N TYR A 111 30.38 32.21 25.27
CA TYR A 111 29.94 32.87 26.50
C TYR A 111 29.73 31.87 27.63
N THR A 112 29.80 32.33 28.88
CA THR A 112 29.48 31.49 30.05
C THR A 112 27.97 31.41 30.29
N LYS A 113 27.52 30.30 30.90
CA LYS A 113 26.09 30.06 31.21
C LYS A 113 25.46 31.14 32.12
N GLU A 114 26.27 31.95 32.79
CA GLU A 114 25.88 33.10 33.63
C GLU A 114 25.51 34.36 32.82
N SER A 115 25.87 34.41 31.55
CA SER A 115 25.63 35.60 30.72
C SER A 115 24.15 35.87 30.47
N SER A 116 23.81 37.15 30.28
CA SER A 116 22.48 37.59 29.86
C SER A 116 22.03 36.96 28.53
N TYR A 117 22.98 36.64 27.64
CA TYR A 117 22.72 35.94 26.38
C TYR A 117 22.20 34.50 26.59
N SER A 118 22.84 33.74 27.49
CA SER A 118 22.38 32.41 27.91
C SER A 118 20.94 32.47 28.43
N PHE A 119 20.68 33.40 29.35
CA PHE A 119 19.34 33.59 29.92
C PHE A 119 18.29 33.97 28.86
N ALA A 120 18.62 34.88 27.94
CA ALA A 120 17.73 35.29 26.86
C ALA A 120 17.37 34.12 25.92
N LEU A 121 18.34 33.29 25.53
CA LEU A 121 18.10 32.12 24.68
C LEU A 121 17.25 31.06 25.40
N LYS A 122 17.50 30.79 26.69
CA LYS A 122 16.64 29.89 27.49
C LYS A 122 15.21 30.42 27.62
N CYS A 123 15.03 31.73 27.81
CA CYS A 123 13.70 32.35 27.80
C CYS A 123 12.99 32.18 26.45
N LEU A 124 13.70 32.29 25.33
CA LEU A 124 13.14 32.02 24.00
C LEU A 124 12.74 30.55 23.83
N ILE A 125 13.52 29.61 24.36
CA ILE A 125 13.18 28.17 24.37
C ILE A 125 11.91 27.92 25.19
N SER A 126 11.79 28.51 26.39
CA SER A 126 10.58 28.37 27.21
C SER A 126 9.36 29.02 26.59
N LEU A 127 9.49 30.22 26.01
CA LEU A 127 8.39 30.91 25.33
C LEU A 127 7.90 30.10 24.11
N SER A 128 8.82 29.61 23.27
CA SER A 128 8.47 28.77 22.12
C SER A 128 7.82 27.45 22.55
N THR A 129 8.25 26.87 23.66
CA THR A 129 7.64 25.66 24.24
C THR A 129 6.24 25.93 24.78
N LEU A 130 6.01 27.06 25.45
CA LEU A 130 4.67 27.45 25.91
C LEU A 130 3.68 27.61 24.74
N ILE A 131 4.12 28.27 23.66
CA ILE A 131 3.33 28.42 22.44
C ILE A 131 3.06 27.04 21.81
N LEU A 132 4.08 26.17 21.73
CA LEU A 132 3.94 24.81 21.21
C LEU A 132 2.89 24.01 21.99
N LEU A 133 2.93 24.03 23.33
CA LEU A 133 1.95 23.34 24.16
C LEU A 133 0.53 23.87 23.92
N GLY A 134 0.36 25.18 23.83
CA GLY A 134 -0.91 25.80 23.46
C GLY A 134 -1.42 25.32 22.09
N LEU A 135 -0.54 25.23 21.09
CA LEU A 135 -0.87 24.73 19.75
C LEU A 135 -1.26 23.25 19.75
N ILE A 136 -0.60 22.41 20.56
CA ILE A 136 -0.95 20.99 20.71
C ILE A 136 -2.34 20.83 21.34
N VAL A 137 -2.64 21.60 22.41
CA VAL A 137 -3.97 21.61 23.02
C VAL A 137 -5.03 22.05 22.01
N MET A 138 -4.77 23.13 21.27
CA MET A 138 -5.69 23.60 20.23
C MET A 138 -5.87 22.58 19.10
N TYR A 139 -4.80 21.87 18.71
CA TYR A 139 -4.87 20.80 17.72
C TYR A 139 -5.80 19.67 18.17
N HIS A 140 -5.67 19.19 19.41
CA HIS A 140 -6.55 18.15 19.94
C HIS A 140 -7.98 18.65 20.19
N ALA A 141 -8.16 19.91 20.58
CA ALA A 141 -9.49 20.52 20.66
C ALA A 141 -10.20 20.50 19.30
N ARG A 142 -9.49 20.80 18.19
CA ARG A 142 -10.06 20.70 16.83
C ARG A 142 -10.26 19.26 16.38
N GLU A 143 -9.42 18.32 16.79
CA GLU A 143 -9.62 16.89 16.55
C GLU A 143 -10.90 16.38 17.23
N ILE A 144 -11.14 16.77 18.49
CA ILE A 144 -12.36 16.41 19.23
C ILE A 144 -13.60 17.02 18.57
N GLN A 145 -13.53 18.29 18.15
CA GLN A 145 -14.63 18.92 17.41
C GLN A 145 -14.91 18.20 16.09
N LEU A 146 -13.89 17.76 15.37
CA LEU A 146 -14.07 16.98 14.15
C LEU A 146 -14.77 15.64 14.43
N PHE A 147 -14.38 14.95 15.51
CA PHE A 147 -15.02 13.72 15.95
C PHE A 147 -16.49 13.93 16.34
N MET A 148 -16.80 15.02 17.04
CA MET A 148 -18.17 15.39 17.38
C MET A 148 -19.02 15.64 16.13
N VAL A 149 -18.51 16.38 15.15
CA VAL A 149 -19.21 16.66 13.88
C VAL A 149 -19.44 15.38 13.07
N ASP A 150 -18.46 14.47 13.04
CA ASP A 150 -18.58 13.20 12.30
C ASP A 150 -19.61 12.25 12.94
N ASN A 151 -19.81 12.31 14.26
CA ASN A 151 -20.78 11.48 14.99
C ASN A 151 -22.10 12.20 15.34
N GLY A 152 -22.22 13.49 15.03
CA GLY A 152 -23.39 14.31 15.40
C GLY A 152 -23.59 14.47 16.91
N ALA A 153 -22.53 14.39 17.71
CA ALA A 153 -22.58 14.56 19.16
C ALA A 153 -22.42 16.03 19.55
N ASP A 154 -23.33 16.54 20.40
CA ASP A 154 -23.29 17.93 20.90
C ASP A 154 -22.35 18.07 22.13
N ASP A 155 -22.15 16.98 22.90
CA ASP A 155 -21.31 16.97 24.11
C ASP A 155 -19.89 16.43 23.88
N TRP A 156 -18.88 17.29 24.07
CA TRP A 156 -17.46 16.92 23.91
C TRP A 156 -16.98 15.86 24.89
N ARG A 157 -17.64 15.72 26.04
CA ARG A 157 -17.31 14.72 27.07
C ARG A 157 -17.45 13.29 26.54
N ILE A 158 -18.40 13.06 25.65
CA ILE A 158 -18.63 11.74 25.01
C ILE A 158 -17.45 11.36 24.11
N ALA A 159 -16.79 12.35 23.50
CA ALA A 159 -15.62 12.15 22.65
C ALA A 159 -14.30 11.97 23.43
N MET A 160 -14.31 12.25 24.74
CA MET A 160 -13.13 12.24 25.58
C MET A 160 -13.01 10.92 26.36
N THR A 161 -12.19 10.00 25.85
CA THR A 161 -11.88 8.73 26.52
C THR A 161 -10.63 8.84 27.40
N TYR A 162 -10.51 7.99 28.42
CA TYR A 162 -9.31 7.93 29.27
C TYR A 162 -8.03 7.65 28.47
N GLU A 163 -8.12 6.76 27.47
CA GLU A 163 -7.02 6.48 26.55
C GLU A 163 -6.58 7.73 25.77
N ARG A 164 -7.54 8.53 25.26
CA ARG A 164 -7.25 9.78 24.56
C ARG A 164 -6.60 10.80 25.49
N ILE A 165 -7.14 10.97 26.71
CA ILE A 165 -6.57 11.88 27.72
C ILE A 165 -5.13 11.48 28.03
N PHE A 166 -4.87 10.18 28.23
CA PHE A 166 -3.53 9.67 28.51
C PHE A 166 -2.54 10.01 27.39
N PHE A 167 -2.90 9.78 26.12
CA PHE A 167 -2.02 10.12 25.00
C PHE A 167 -1.80 11.62 24.83
N ILE A 168 -2.83 12.45 25.04
CA ILE A 168 -2.69 13.91 25.03
C ILE A 168 -1.75 14.36 26.16
N ALA A 169 -1.92 13.82 27.38
CA ALA A 169 -1.07 14.15 28.52
C ALA A 169 0.39 13.72 28.28
N LEU A 170 0.62 12.54 27.72
CA LEU A 170 1.95 12.06 27.34
C LEU A 170 2.59 12.97 26.29
N GLU A 171 1.82 13.38 25.27
CA GLU A 171 2.30 14.28 24.23
C GLU A 171 2.70 15.65 24.80
N LEU A 172 1.86 16.21 25.68
CA LEU A 172 2.16 17.47 26.37
C LEU A 172 3.38 17.33 27.27
N LEU A 173 3.54 16.22 28.00
CA LEU A 173 4.69 15.96 28.85
C LEU A 173 5.98 15.92 28.03
N VAL A 174 6.00 15.15 26.94
CA VAL A 174 7.17 15.05 26.04
C VAL A 174 7.53 16.42 25.44
N CYS A 175 6.53 17.19 25.02
CA CYS A 175 6.77 18.53 24.47
C CYS A 175 7.08 19.58 25.53
N ALA A 176 6.72 19.37 26.80
CA ALA A 176 7.00 20.29 27.90
C ALA A 176 8.44 20.20 28.41
N ILE A 177 9.16 19.09 28.17
CA ILE A 177 10.57 18.98 28.56
C ILE A 177 11.41 19.95 27.72
N HIS A 178 12.12 20.85 28.40
CA HIS A 178 13.07 21.82 27.84
C HIS A 178 13.99 22.35 28.95
N PRO A 179 15.18 22.91 28.63
CA PRO A 179 16.00 23.61 29.61
C PRO A 179 15.28 24.89 30.05
N ILE A 180 14.95 24.96 31.34
CA ILE A 180 14.23 26.09 31.95
C ILE A 180 15.24 27.21 32.24
N PRO A 181 14.90 28.49 32.03
CA PRO A 181 15.78 29.61 32.37
C PRO A 181 16.15 29.56 33.85
N GLY A 182 17.45 29.43 34.11
CA GLY A 182 18.02 29.25 35.43
C GLY A 182 19.38 28.57 35.35
N GLN A 183 20.03 28.44 36.51
CA GLN A 183 21.25 27.66 36.67
C GLN A 183 21.00 26.56 37.67
N TYR A 184 20.94 25.33 37.16
CA TYR A 184 20.75 24.14 37.95
C TYR A 184 21.92 23.21 37.66
N LEU A 185 22.80 23.09 38.64
CA LEU A 185 23.98 22.23 38.57
C LEU A 185 23.67 20.91 39.26
N PHE A 186 24.18 19.82 38.70
CA PHE A 186 24.21 18.52 39.38
C PHE A 186 25.62 17.92 39.29
N THR A 187 26.02 17.20 40.34
CA THR A 187 27.30 16.50 40.39
C THR A 187 27.24 15.25 39.51
N TRP A 188 27.92 15.25 38.36
CA TRP A 188 27.96 14.11 37.43
C TRP A 188 29.20 13.26 37.65
N THR A 189 29.00 12.04 38.15
CA THR A 189 30.05 11.03 38.28
C THR A 189 30.10 10.10 37.07
N ALA A 190 31.28 9.90 36.48
CA ALA A 190 31.53 8.94 35.40
C ALA A 190 32.81 8.15 35.67
N ARG A 191 32.93 6.95 35.10
CA ARG A 191 34.17 6.14 35.12
C ARG A 191 34.81 6.15 33.74
N LEU A 192 36.06 6.59 33.66
CA LEU A 192 36.83 6.57 32.40
C LEU A 192 36.99 5.13 31.89
N ALA A 193 36.80 4.92 30.59
CA ALA A 193 36.71 3.57 30.01
C ALA A 193 38.03 2.76 30.07
N PHE A 194 39.18 3.43 30.13
CA PHE A 194 40.48 2.76 30.12
C PHE A 194 41.15 2.68 31.50
N THR A 195 41.07 3.75 32.30
CA THR A 195 41.74 3.83 33.60
C THR A 195 40.84 3.43 34.77
N TYR A 196 39.53 3.28 34.55
CA TYR A 196 38.49 3.05 35.58
C TYR A 196 38.47 4.09 36.72
N ALA A 197 39.21 5.19 36.57
CA ALA A 197 39.22 6.29 37.51
C ALA A 197 37.85 6.98 37.52
N ALA A 198 37.39 7.33 38.73
CA ALA A 198 36.20 8.15 38.89
C ALA A 198 36.53 9.59 38.47
N SER A 199 35.77 10.12 37.53
CA SER A 199 35.78 11.53 37.13
C SER A 199 34.47 12.16 37.60
N VAL A 200 34.59 13.25 38.35
CA VAL A 200 33.45 13.99 38.91
C VAL A 200 33.50 15.39 38.32
N ALA A 201 32.41 15.81 37.69
CA ALA A 201 32.26 17.14 37.11
C ALA A 201 30.89 17.70 37.46
N ASP A 202 30.82 18.99 37.78
CA ASP A 202 29.55 19.69 37.94
C ASP A 202 29.02 20.01 36.54
N ALA A 203 27.87 19.41 36.21
CA ALA A 203 27.26 19.53 34.90
C ALA A 203 25.90 20.23 35.00
N ASP A 204 25.56 20.97 33.95
CA ASP A 204 24.27 21.63 33.86
C ASP A 204 23.16 20.60 33.63
N VAL A 205 22.08 20.68 34.44
CA VAL A 205 20.87 19.85 34.25
C VAL A 205 20.25 20.07 32.87
N ASP A 206 20.50 21.23 32.26
CA ASP A 206 20.09 21.58 30.89
C ASP A 206 20.49 20.54 29.86
N ILE A 207 21.64 19.88 30.04
CA ILE A 207 22.14 18.86 29.12
C ILE A 207 21.17 17.68 29.08
N ILE A 208 20.78 17.18 30.24
CA ILE A 208 19.85 16.05 30.33
C ILE A 208 18.47 16.44 29.80
N LEU A 209 18.04 17.69 30.03
CA LEU A 209 16.76 18.21 29.53
C LEU A 209 16.77 18.52 28.02
N SER A 210 17.94 18.77 27.43
CA SER A 210 18.10 19.06 26.01
C SER A 210 17.89 17.82 25.12
N ILE A 211 18.28 16.62 25.58
CA ILE A 211 18.21 15.38 24.79
C ILE A 211 16.76 14.99 24.47
N PRO A 212 15.81 14.96 25.44
CA PRO A 212 14.41 14.68 25.15
C PRO A 212 13.75 15.70 24.22
N MET A 213 14.31 16.90 24.02
CA MET A 213 13.73 17.87 23.08
C MET A 213 13.73 17.36 21.63
N PHE A 214 14.66 16.46 21.24
CA PHE A 214 14.62 15.83 19.94
C PHE A 214 13.42 14.89 19.75
N LEU A 215 12.76 14.45 20.83
CA LEU A 215 11.50 13.70 20.70
C LEU A 215 10.46 14.51 19.94
N ARG A 216 10.49 15.85 20.01
CA ARG A 216 9.59 16.75 19.26
C ARG A 216 9.67 16.57 17.74
N LEU A 217 10.70 15.91 17.20
CA LEU A 217 10.79 15.55 15.78
C LEU A 217 9.65 14.63 15.31
N TYR A 218 8.91 13.97 16.21
CA TYR A 218 7.70 13.22 15.83
C TYR A 218 6.66 14.12 15.13
N LEU A 219 6.67 15.44 15.40
CA LEU A 219 5.79 16.43 14.76
C LEU A 219 5.99 16.49 13.24
N ILE A 220 7.20 16.22 12.75
CA ILE A 220 7.49 16.11 11.31
C ILE A 220 6.64 15.00 10.71
N GLY A 221 6.61 13.84 11.38
CA GLY A 221 5.78 12.71 10.99
C GLY A 221 4.30 13.10 10.92
N ARG A 222 3.78 13.78 11.95
CA ARG A 222 2.38 14.27 11.95
C ARG A 222 2.06 15.16 10.75
N VAL A 223 2.89 16.16 10.48
CA VAL A 223 2.71 17.09 9.35
C VAL A 223 2.77 16.36 8.02
N MET A 224 3.76 15.47 7.84
CA MET A 224 3.89 14.65 6.64
C MET A 224 2.62 13.83 6.38
N LEU A 225 2.06 13.19 7.42
CA LEU A 225 0.84 12.41 7.34
C LEU A 225 -0.38 13.27 6.97
N LEU A 226 -0.50 14.46 7.58
CA LEU A 226 -1.66 15.33 7.41
C LEU A 226 -1.65 16.09 6.07
N HIS A 227 -0.48 16.27 5.45
CA HIS A 227 -0.33 16.91 4.13
C HIS A 227 -0.29 15.94 2.96
N SER A 228 -0.04 14.65 3.20
CA SER A 228 0.03 13.68 2.13
C SER A 228 -1.33 13.52 1.43
N LYS A 229 -1.39 13.96 0.16
CA LYS A 229 -2.58 13.83 -0.69
C LYS A 229 -3.01 12.38 -0.88
N LEU A 230 -2.05 11.45 -0.84
CA LEU A 230 -2.31 10.00 -0.96
C LEU A 230 -3.30 9.49 0.10
N PHE A 231 -3.25 10.01 1.33
CA PHE A 231 -4.07 9.55 2.46
C PHE A 231 -5.22 10.50 2.83
N THR A 232 -5.22 11.71 2.28
CA THR A 232 -6.21 12.74 2.59
C THR A 232 -7.25 12.93 1.50
N ASP A 233 -7.02 12.38 0.30
CA ASP A 233 -7.96 12.49 -0.81
C ASP A 233 -9.29 11.77 -0.55
N ALA A 234 -10.37 12.30 -1.14
CA ALA A 234 -11.71 11.75 -0.97
C ALA A 234 -11.84 10.36 -1.61
N SER A 235 -11.16 10.14 -2.75
CA SER A 235 -11.16 8.86 -3.45
C SER A 235 -10.53 7.76 -2.61
N SER A 236 -9.35 8.02 -2.01
CA SER A 236 -8.67 7.05 -1.16
C SER A 236 -9.48 6.78 0.11
N ARG A 237 -10.05 7.81 0.75
CA ARG A 237 -10.93 7.61 1.92
C ARG A 237 -12.17 6.78 1.61
N SER A 238 -12.79 6.96 0.45
CA SER A 238 -13.94 6.16 0.02
C SER A 238 -13.55 4.69 -0.19
N ILE A 239 -12.44 4.42 -0.91
CA ILE A 239 -11.92 3.07 -1.11
C ILE A 239 -11.53 2.41 0.23
N GLY A 240 -10.94 3.17 1.15
CA GLY A 240 -10.60 2.69 2.49
C GLY A 240 -11.83 2.29 3.30
N ALA A 241 -12.90 3.10 3.26
CA ALA A 241 -14.17 2.77 3.92
C ALA A 241 -14.81 1.50 3.34
N LEU A 242 -14.79 1.34 2.00
CA LEU A 242 -15.28 0.13 1.32
C LEU A 242 -14.51 -1.13 1.76
N ASN A 243 -13.20 -1.01 1.97
CA ASN A 243 -12.35 -2.10 2.43
C ASN A 243 -12.25 -2.21 3.96
N LYS A 244 -12.99 -1.40 4.73
CA LYS A 244 -12.90 -1.30 6.19
C LYS A 244 -11.46 -1.04 6.70
N ILE A 245 -10.66 -0.33 5.92
CA ILE A 245 -9.29 0.06 6.27
C ILE A 245 -9.30 1.45 6.89
N ASN A 246 -8.82 1.54 8.13
CA ASN A 246 -8.59 2.82 8.79
C ASN A 246 -7.22 3.39 8.39
N PHE A 247 -7.18 4.66 7.99
CA PHE A 247 -5.96 5.39 7.64
C PHE A 247 -5.12 5.70 8.89
N ASN A 248 -4.45 4.67 9.41
CA ASN A 248 -3.60 4.76 10.59
C ASN A 248 -2.16 5.18 10.22
N THR A 249 -1.43 5.76 11.17
CA THR A 249 0.00 6.11 11.00
C THR A 249 0.85 4.90 10.60
N ARG A 250 0.54 3.72 11.15
CA ARG A 250 1.18 2.43 10.79
C ARG A 250 0.95 2.05 9.33
N PHE A 251 -0.26 2.27 8.81
CA PHE A 251 -0.57 1.98 7.40
C PHE A 251 0.25 2.90 6.50
N VAL A 252 0.27 4.20 6.81
CA VAL A 252 1.05 5.16 6.03
C VAL A 252 2.54 4.85 6.04
N MET A 253 3.11 4.53 7.20
CA MET A 253 4.52 4.17 7.29
C MET A 253 4.85 2.93 6.45
N LYS A 254 3.97 1.91 6.46
CA LYS A 254 4.09 0.73 5.59
C LYS A 254 4.03 1.10 4.10
N THR A 255 3.09 1.95 3.70
CA THR A 255 2.96 2.43 2.31
C THR A 255 4.20 3.19 1.88
N LEU A 256 4.72 4.10 2.70
CA LEU A 256 5.92 4.87 2.41
C LEU A 256 7.16 3.96 2.24
N MET A 257 7.31 2.97 3.13
CA MET A 257 8.35 1.94 3.04
C MET A 257 8.18 0.98 1.84
N THR A 258 7.00 0.96 1.21
CA THR A 258 6.75 0.15 0.01
C THR A 258 7.05 0.94 -1.27
N ILE A 259 6.69 2.23 -1.31
CA ILE A 259 6.86 3.08 -2.49
C ILE A 259 8.33 3.45 -2.70
N CYS A 260 8.98 4.05 -1.70
CA CYS A 260 10.35 4.56 -1.80
C CYS A 260 11.21 4.19 -0.56
N PRO A 261 11.41 2.88 -0.29
CA PRO A 261 12.13 2.44 0.91
C PRO A 261 13.55 3.02 1.03
N GLY A 262 14.29 3.08 -0.07
CA GLY A 262 15.67 3.56 -0.07
C GLY A 262 15.79 5.03 0.38
N THR A 263 14.96 5.91 -0.17
CA THR A 263 14.95 7.34 0.21
C THR A 263 14.59 7.52 1.68
N VAL A 264 13.59 6.80 2.16
CA VAL A 264 13.10 6.90 3.55
C VAL A 264 14.16 6.42 4.52
N LEU A 265 14.78 5.26 4.26
CA LEU A 265 15.85 4.72 5.09
C LEU A 265 17.10 5.59 5.07
N LEU A 266 17.44 6.20 3.93
CA LEU A 266 18.58 7.11 3.80
C LEU A 266 18.36 8.39 4.63
N VAL A 267 17.20 9.04 4.47
CA VAL A 267 16.86 10.25 5.23
C VAL A 267 16.82 9.96 6.73
N PHE A 268 16.23 8.83 7.14
CA PHE A 268 16.20 8.41 8.53
C PHE A 268 17.61 8.14 9.09
N SER A 269 18.45 7.41 8.35
CA SER A 269 19.82 7.09 8.79
C SER A 269 20.66 8.35 8.97
N ILE A 270 20.72 9.23 7.95
CA ILE A 270 21.52 10.46 8.01
C ILE A 270 21.05 11.39 9.12
N SER A 271 19.74 11.60 9.26
CA SER A 271 19.20 12.45 10.34
C SER A 271 19.49 11.86 11.72
N SER A 272 19.32 10.55 11.90
CA SER A 272 19.64 9.87 13.16
C SER A 272 21.13 9.95 13.50
N TRP A 273 22.04 9.87 12.50
CA TRP A 273 23.48 10.00 12.72
C TRP A 273 23.86 11.38 13.24
N ILE A 274 23.33 12.44 12.64
CA ILE A 274 23.61 13.81 13.06
C ILE A 274 23.11 14.05 14.49
N ILE A 275 21.89 13.61 14.81
CA ILE A 275 21.29 13.78 16.14
C ILE A 275 22.06 12.97 17.19
N ALA A 276 22.37 11.70 16.92
CA ALA A 276 23.10 10.85 17.84
C ALA A 276 24.53 11.36 18.06
N ALA A 277 25.21 11.84 17.01
CA ALA A 277 26.56 12.39 17.13
C ALA A 277 26.58 13.65 17.99
N TRP A 278 25.62 14.56 17.76
CA TRP A 278 25.46 15.73 18.61
C TRP A 278 25.16 15.34 20.06
N THR A 279 24.27 14.36 20.28
CA THR A 279 23.89 13.90 21.62
C THR A 279 25.07 13.28 22.38
N VAL A 280 25.86 12.41 21.74
CA VAL A 280 27.07 11.83 22.35
C VAL A 280 28.08 12.92 22.69
N ARG A 281 28.32 13.87 21.76
CA ARG A 281 29.22 15.00 22.00
C ARG A 281 28.82 15.78 23.24
N VAL A 282 27.54 16.11 23.39
CA VAL A 282 27.05 16.86 24.57
C VAL A 282 27.19 16.04 25.84
N CYS A 283 26.94 14.72 25.78
CA CYS A 283 27.06 13.86 26.95
C CYS A 283 28.49 13.60 27.41
N GLU A 284 29.47 13.50 26.50
CA GLU A 284 30.87 13.26 26.84
C GLU A 284 31.65 14.56 27.13
N ARG A 285 31.04 15.73 26.87
CA ARG A 285 31.69 17.05 26.91
C ARG A 285 32.39 17.39 28.24
N TYR A 286 31.87 16.92 29.38
CA TYR A 286 32.38 17.26 30.72
C TYR A 286 33.44 16.27 31.25
N HIS A 287 33.55 15.08 30.65
CA HIS A 287 34.43 14.01 31.13
C HIS A 287 35.56 13.65 30.16
N ASP A 288 35.55 14.19 28.94
CA ASP A 288 36.60 14.00 27.94
C ASP A 288 37.69 15.09 28.03
N LYS A 289 38.78 14.79 28.76
CA LYS A 289 39.93 15.70 28.94
C LYS A 289 40.83 15.80 27.71
N GLN A 290 40.66 14.94 26.71
CA GLN A 290 41.54 14.85 25.53
C GLN A 290 40.89 15.42 24.26
N GLU A 291 39.64 15.91 24.38
CA GLU A 291 38.83 16.51 23.32
C GLU A 291 38.61 15.66 22.05
N VAL A 292 38.86 14.35 22.13
CA VAL A 292 38.77 13.46 20.95
C VAL A 292 37.32 13.14 20.63
N THR A 293 36.51 12.81 21.65
CA THR A 293 35.07 12.53 21.53
C THR A 293 34.22 13.79 21.65
N SER A 294 34.74 14.87 22.24
CA SER A 294 34.07 16.17 22.28
C SER A 294 34.03 16.87 20.91
N ASN A 295 34.93 16.52 19.98
CA ASN A 295 34.91 17.02 18.61
C ASN A 295 33.76 16.42 17.79
N PHE A 296 33.02 17.26 17.04
CA PHE A 296 31.85 16.81 16.26
C PHE A 296 32.21 15.74 15.23
N LEU A 297 33.37 15.87 14.58
CA LEU A 297 33.88 14.86 13.63
C LEU A 297 34.21 13.52 14.33
N GLY A 298 34.76 13.56 15.55
CA GLY A 298 35.02 12.37 16.35
C GLY A 298 33.74 11.67 16.80
N ALA A 299 32.74 12.43 17.24
CA ALA A 299 31.42 11.89 17.58
C ALA A 299 30.68 11.34 16.35
N MET A 300 30.78 11.98 15.18
CA MET A 300 30.24 11.45 13.93
C MET A 300 30.92 10.15 13.52
N TRP A 301 32.25 10.05 13.68
CA TRP A 301 33.00 8.81 13.45
C TRP A 301 32.50 7.69 14.36
N LEU A 302 32.44 7.93 15.67
CA LEU A 302 31.98 6.97 16.67
C LEU A 302 30.54 6.47 16.39
N ILE A 303 29.62 7.37 16.05
CA ILE A 303 28.24 7.01 15.75
C ILE A 303 28.13 6.22 14.43
N SER A 304 28.89 6.59 13.40
CA SER A 304 28.87 5.88 12.12
C SER A 304 29.36 4.43 12.27
N ILE A 305 30.46 4.19 12.98
CA ILE A 305 30.99 2.84 13.22
C ILE A 305 30.08 2.02 14.14
N THR A 306 29.41 2.67 15.10
CA THR A 306 28.47 2.01 16.03
C THR A 306 27.18 1.63 15.31
N PHE A 307 26.64 2.53 14.47
CA PHE A 307 25.44 2.28 13.68
C PHE A 307 25.64 1.14 12.67
N LEU A 308 26.82 1.06 12.06
CA LEU A 308 27.20 -0.05 11.17
C LEU A 308 27.63 -1.31 11.93
N SER A 309 27.58 -1.31 13.26
CA SER A 309 27.98 -2.43 14.12
C SER A 309 29.42 -2.93 13.88
N ILE A 310 30.35 -2.03 13.54
CA ILE A 310 31.78 -2.33 13.33
C ILE A 310 32.53 -2.31 14.66
N GLY A 311 32.47 -1.17 15.37
CA GLY A 311 33.02 -1.00 16.72
C GLY A 311 34.53 -1.27 16.85
N TYR A 312 35.38 -0.47 16.19
CA TYR A 312 36.85 -0.62 16.25
C TYR A 312 37.44 -0.51 17.66
N GLY A 313 36.79 0.26 18.55
CA GLY A 313 37.24 0.44 19.95
C GLY A 313 38.34 1.50 20.12
N ASP A 314 38.64 2.26 19.06
CA ASP A 314 39.53 3.42 19.05
C ASP A 314 38.97 4.61 19.84
N MET A 315 37.64 4.76 19.84
CA MET A 315 36.90 5.74 20.65
C MET A 315 35.74 5.06 21.38
N VAL A 316 35.55 5.35 22.66
CA VAL A 316 34.50 4.72 23.50
C VAL A 316 33.91 5.76 24.45
N PRO A 317 32.56 5.86 24.57
CA PRO A 317 31.95 6.79 25.51
C PRO A 317 32.26 6.41 26.96
N HIS A 318 32.58 7.39 27.78
CA HIS A 318 32.86 7.21 29.20
C HIS A 318 31.61 7.37 30.05
N THR A 319 30.72 8.31 29.71
CA THR A 319 29.50 8.59 30.46
C THR A 319 28.41 7.53 30.24
N TYR A 320 27.54 7.35 31.24
CA TYR A 320 26.37 6.49 31.10
C TYR A 320 25.40 7.02 30.03
N CYS A 321 25.30 8.34 29.85
CA CYS A 321 24.51 8.92 28.78
C CYS A 321 25.07 8.51 27.40
N GLY A 322 26.36 8.75 27.14
CA GLY A 322 26.98 8.40 25.85
C GLY A 322 26.89 6.91 25.54
N LYS A 323 27.10 6.05 26.55
CA LYS A 323 26.89 4.60 26.43
C LYS A 323 25.44 4.25 26.06
N GLY A 324 24.46 4.92 26.68
CA GLY A 324 23.05 4.76 26.35
C GLY A 324 22.74 5.15 24.91
N VAL A 325 23.27 6.28 24.43
CA VAL A 325 23.09 6.73 23.04
C VAL A 325 23.74 5.77 22.05
N CYS A 326 24.96 5.29 22.32
CA CYS A 326 25.61 4.29 21.47
C CYS A 326 24.83 2.96 21.43
N LEU A 327 24.28 2.51 22.56
CA LEU A 327 23.43 1.32 22.61
C LEU A 327 22.17 1.49 21.73
N LEU A 328 21.46 2.61 21.88
CA LEU A 328 20.28 2.92 21.07
C LEU A 328 20.64 3.02 19.58
N THR A 329 21.77 3.64 19.26
CA THR A 329 22.29 3.76 17.89
C THR A 329 22.58 2.38 17.29
N GLY A 330 23.18 1.46 18.06
CA GLY A 330 23.44 0.08 17.60
C GLY A 330 22.15 -0.70 17.33
N ILE A 331 21.14 -0.59 18.21
CA ILE A 331 19.82 -1.22 18.02
C ILE A 331 19.14 -0.67 16.76
N MET A 332 19.14 0.66 16.60
CA MET A 332 18.57 1.31 15.41
C MET A 332 19.32 0.92 14.13
N GLY A 333 20.66 0.87 14.16
CA GLY A 333 21.50 0.48 13.04
C GLY A 333 21.28 -0.96 12.58
N ALA A 334 21.16 -1.90 13.53
CA ALA A 334 20.78 -3.28 13.24
C ALA A 334 19.40 -3.39 12.59
N GLY A 335 18.41 -2.64 13.10
CA GLY A 335 17.07 -2.55 12.52
C GLY A 335 17.06 -1.98 11.09
N CYS A 336 17.81 -0.91 10.85
CA CYS A 336 17.98 -0.33 9.52
C CYS A 336 18.65 -1.32 8.56
N THR A 337 19.71 -2.01 8.99
CA THR A 337 20.40 -3.01 8.18
C THR A 337 19.47 -4.15 7.79
N ALA A 338 18.68 -4.67 8.73
CA ALA A 338 17.68 -5.71 8.46
C ALA A 338 16.62 -5.24 7.44
N LEU A 339 16.16 -4.00 7.55
CA LEU A 339 15.21 -3.41 6.59
C LEU A 339 15.83 -3.25 5.20
N VAL A 340 17.09 -2.80 5.11
CA VAL A 340 17.81 -2.70 3.83
C VAL A 340 17.92 -4.06 3.16
N VAL A 341 18.32 -5.11 3.88
CA VAL A 341 18.39 -6.47 3.34
C VAL A 341 17.03 -6.92 2.80
N ALA A 342 15.95 -6.70 3.55
CA ALA A 342 14.60 -7.05 3.11
C ALA A 342 14.15 -6.26 1.86
N VAL A 343 14.54 -4.98 1.75
CA VAL A 343 14.25 -4.14 0.59
C VAL A 343 15.05 -4.60 -0.63
N VAL A 344 16.34 -4.87 -0.46
CA VAL A 344 17.22 -5.35 -1.54
C VAL A 344 16.70 -6.69 -2.07
N ALA A 345 16.33 -7.63 -1.19
CA ALA A 345 15.75 -8.91 -1.60
C ALA A 345 14.52 -8.73 -2.51
N ARG A 346 13.56 -7.89 -2.12
CA ARG A 346 12.35 -7.61 -2.93
C ARG A 346 12.65 -6.88 -4.24
N LYS A 347 13.69 -6.06 -4.30
CA LYS A 347 14.08 -5.33 -5.51
C LYS A 347 14.91 -6.17 -6.48
N LEU A 348 15.55 -7.23 -5.98
CA LEU A 348 16.25 -8.23 -6.79
C LEU A 348 15.31 -9.32 -7.34
N GLU A 349 14.10 -9.44 -6.79
CA GLU A 349 13.08 -10.31 -7.35
C GLU A 349 12.64 -9.79 -8.73
N LEU A 350 12.85 -10.62 -9.76
CA LEU A 350 12.41 -10.33 -11.11
C LEU A 350 10.88 -10.17 -11.15
N THR A 351 10.42 -9.14 -11.84
CA THR A 351 8.99 -8.95 -12.10
C THR A 351 8.44 -10.09 -12.95
N LYS A 352 7.10 -10.26 -12.96
CA LYS A 352 6.43 -11.30 -13.78
C LYS A 352 6.83 -11.21 -15.26
N ALA A 353 6.93 -9.98 -15.79
CA ALA A 353 7.32 -9.73 -17.18
C ALA A 353 8.80 -10.07 -17.41
N GLU A 354 9.71 -9.62 -16.55
CA GLU A 354 11.14 -9.94 -16.67
C GLU A 354 11.39 -11.45 -16.54
N LYS A 355 10.68 -12.12 -15.63
CA LYS A 355 10.75 -13.58 -15.48
C LYS A 355 10.26 -14.30 -16.73
N HIS A 356 9.22 -13.79 -17.40
CA HIS A 356 8.75 -14.34 -18.67
C HIS A 356 9.80 -14.20 -19.77
N VAL A 357 10.41 -13.01 -19.91
CA VAL A 357 11.50 -12.75 -20.86
C VAL A 357 12.73 -13.62 -20.55
N HIS A 358 13.09 -13.76 -19.28
CA HIS A 358 14.19 -14.62 -18.83
C HIS A 358 13.95 -16.09 -19.19
N ASN A 359 12.73 -16.59 -18.95
CA ASN A 359 12.36 -17.96 -19.30
C ASN A 359 12.42 -18.20 -20.82
N PHE A 360 11.91 -17.26 -21.63
CA PHE A 360 11.99 -17.33 -23.08
C PHE A 360 13.44 -17.32 -23.59
N MET A 361 14.29 -16.49 -22.99
CA MET A 361 15.72 -16.44 -23.32
C MET A 361 16.41 -17.76 -23.00
N MET A 362 16.12 -18.37 -21.84
CA MET A 362 16.65 -19.67 -21.46
C MET A 362 16.18 -20.79 -22.38
N ASP A 363 14.90 -20.83 -22.73
CA ASP A 363 14.33 -21.80 -23.68
C ASP A 363 15.01 -21.73 -25.07
N THR A 364 15.19 -20.52 -25.58
CA THR A 364 15.88 -20.28 -26.85
C THR A 364 17.34 -20.76 -26.80
N GLN A 365 18.05 -20.49 -25.70
CA GLN A 365 19.43 -20.93 -25.53
C GLN A 365 19.55 -22.46 -25.44
N LEU A 366 18.71 -23.10 -24.64
CA LEU A 366 18.74 -24.56 -24.52
C LEU A 366 18.36 -25.25 -25.82
N THR A 367 17.38 -24.74 -26.54
CA THR A 367 17.02 -25.25 -27.88
C THR A 367 18.22 -25.20 -28.83
N LYS A 368 19.03 -24.13 -28.80
CA LYS A 368 20.29 -24.05 -29.56
C LYS A 368 21.31 -25.09 -29.10
N ARG A 369 21.48 -25.28 -27.79
CA ARG A 369 22.39 -26.30 -27.23
C ARG A 369 21.96 -27.73 -27.61
N VAL A 370 20.66 -28.04 -27.59
CA VAL A 370 20.12 -29.33 -28.04
C VAL A 370 20.47 -29.57 -29.49
N LYS A 371 20.26 -28.59 -30.38
CA LYS A 371 20.60 -28.70 -31.80
C LYS A 371 22.10 -28.95 -32.01
N ASN A 372 22.96 -28.23 -31.30
CA ASN A 372 24.42 -28.41 -31.40
C ASN A 372 24.88 -29.77 -30.86
N ALA A 373 24.36 -30.20 -29.71
CA ALA A 373 24.66 -31.50 -29.14
C ALA A 373 24.19 -32.64 -30.05
N ALA A 374 22.98 -32.54 -30.61
CA ALA A 374 22.46 -33.49 -31.58
C ALA A 374 23.32 -33.55 -32.84
N ALA A 375 23.74 -32.40 -33.39
CA ALA A 375 24.66 -32.35 -34.53
C ALA A 375 26.01 -33.04 -34.23
N ASN A 376 26.56 -32.86 -33.02
CA ASN A 376 27.77 -33.55 -32.59
C ASN A 376 27.56 -35.06 -32.44
N VAL A 377 26.41 -35.50 -31.93
CA VAL A 377 26.05 -36.92 -31.88
C VAL A 377 26.08 -37.51 -33.29
N LEU A 378 25.36 -36.90 -34.24
CA LEU A 378 25.33 -37.36 -35.64
C LEU A 378 26.74 -37.37 -36.27
N ARG A 379 27.51 -36.29 -36.06
CA ARG A 379 28.89 -36.15 -36.56
C ARG A 379 29.77 -37.28 -36.07
N GLU A 380 29.80 -37.54 -34.76
CA GLU A 380 30.66 -38.57 -34.19
C GLU A 380 30.17 -39.99 -34.54
N THR A 381 28.85 -40.22 -34.62
CA THR A 381 28.30 -41.50 -35.15
C THR A 381 28.77 -41.77 -36.57
N TRP A 382 28.69 -40.78 -37.47
CA TRP A 382 29.17 -40.92 -38.84
C TRP A 382 30.68 -41.18 -38.89
N LEU A 383 31.48 -40.47 -38.12
CA LEU A 383 32.94 -40.66 -38.09
C LEU A 383 33.33 -42.04 -37.54
N ILE A 384 32.60 -42.56 -36.54
CA ILE A 384 32.76 -43.93 -36.07
C ILE A 384 32.45 -44.93 -37.21
N TYR A 385 31.31 -44.76 -37.90
CA TYR A 385 30.92 -45.64 -39.01
C TYR A 385 31.96 -45.60 -40.15
N LYS A 386 32.39 -44.40 -40.56
CA LYS A 386 33.42 -44.19 -41.59
C LYS A 386 34.72 -44.93 -41.26
N HIS A 387 35.23 -44.77 -40.03
CA HIS A 387 36.50 -45.36 -39.62
C HIS A 387 36.42 -46.85 -39.22
N THR A 388 35.22 -47.43 -39.19
CA THR A 388 35.01 -48.86 -38.90
C THR A 388 34.55 -49.68 -40.11
N LYS A 389 33.81 -49.09 -41.06
CA LYS A 389 33.19 -49.81 -42.19
C LYS A 389 33.61 -49.34 -43.57
N LEU A 390 34.01 -48.08 -43.75
CA LEU A 390 34.30 -47.48 -45.07
C LEU A 390 35.81 -47.37 -45.40
N VAL A 391 36.69 -47.82 -44.51
CA VAL A 391 38.16 -47.77 -44.69
C VAL A 391 38.76 -49.17 -44.82
N LYS A 392 39.75 -49.32 -45.72
CA LYS A 392 40.41 -50.59 -46.04
C LYS A 392 41.22 -51.19 -44.87
N LYS A 393 41.76 -50.35 -43.99
CA LYS A 393 42.45 -50.73 -42.73
C LYS A 393 41.90 -49.88 -41.57
N ILE A 394 41.53 -50.54 -40.47
CA ILE A 394 40.91 -49.91 -39.30
C ILE A 394 41.99 -49.34 -38.37
N ASP A 395 41.85 -48.07 -37.99
CA ASP A 395 42.70 -47.41 -36.99
C ASP A 395 41.98 -47.35 -35.63
N HIS A 396 42.33 -48.27 -34.74
CA HIS A 396 41.72 -48.39 -33.41
C HIS A 396 41.94 -47.16 -32.51
N ALA A 397 42.99 -46.36 -32.73
CA ALA A 397 43.23 -45.16 -31.94
C ALA A 397 42.24 -44.04 -32.34
N LYS A 398 42.01 -43.85 -33.64
CA LYS A 398 41.01 -42.89 -34.14
C LYS A 398 39.58 -43.28 -33.76
N VAL A 399 39.24 -44.57 -33.86
CA VAL A 399 37.91 -45.06 -33.45
C VAL A 399 37.66 -44.79 -31.97
N ARG A 400 38.61 -45.11 -31.07
CA ARG A 400 38.49 -44.82 -29.63
C ARG A 400 38.36 -43.33 -29.32
N LYS A 401 38.99 -42.46 -30.13
CA LYS A 401 38.85 -41.00 -30.00
C LYS A 401 37.44 -40.54 -30.34
N HIS A 402 36.87 -41.02 -31.45
CA HIS A 402 35.49 -40.68 -31.85
C HIS A 402 34.44 -41.31 -30.94
N GLN A 403 34.66 -42.52 -30.44
CA GLN A 403 33.78 -43.14 -29.43
C GLN A 403 33.70 -42.33 -28.13
N ARG A 404 34.83 -41.82 -27.63
CA ARG A 404 34.84 -40.94 -26.45
C ARG A 404 34.05 -39.65 -26.69
N LYS A 405 34.25 -39.01 -27.85
CA LYS A 405 33.51 -37.80 -28.23
C LYS A 405 32.02 -38.06 -28.43
N PHE A 406 31.66 -39.19 -29.01
CA PHE A 406 30.27 -39.62 -29.17
C PHE A 406 29.60 -39.79 -27.80
N LEU A 407 30.24 -40.50 -26.86
CA LEU A 407 29.71 -40.69 -25.52
C LEU A 407 29.54 -39.34 -24.79
N GLN A 408 30.53 -38.45 -24.91
CA GLN A 408 30.44 -37.08 -24.39
C GLN A 408 29.27 -36.30 -24.99
N ALA A 409 29.06 -36.37 -26.32
CA ALA A 409 27.95 -35.70 -27.00
C ALA A 409 26.58 -36.26 -26.56
N ILE A 410 26.46 -37.58 -26.37
CA ILE A 410 25.24 -38.22 -25.84
C ILE A 410 24.97 -37.76 -24.41
N HIS A 411 25.99 -37.71 -23.55
CA HIS A 411 25.84 -37.24 -22.17
C HIS A 411 25.42 -35.77 -22.12
N GLN A 412 26.04 -34.92 -22.95
CA GLN A 412 25.67 -33.51 -23.09
C GLN A 412 24.23 -33.35 -23.60
N LEU A 413 23.81 -34.12 -24.60
CA LEU A 413 22.44 -34.06 -25.11
C LEU A 413 21.42 -34.46 -24.03
N ARG A 414 21.73 -35.50 -23.24
CA ARG A 414 20.87 -35.94 -22.13
C ARG A 414 20.79 -34.88 -21.02
N SER A 415 21.91 -34.26 -20.64
CA SER A 415 21.91 -33.22 -19.60
C SER A 415 21.12 -31.99 -20.03
N VAL A 416 21.35 -31.48 -21.25
CA VAL A 416 20.62 -30.34 -21.80
C VAL A 416 19.13 -30.64 -21.94
N LYS A 417 18.76 -31.87 -22.36
CA LYS A 417 17.35 -32.28 -22.44
C LYS A 417 16.68 -32.37 -21.06
N MET A 418 17.40 -32.76 -20.01
CA MET A 418 16.87 -32.71 -18.64
C MET A 418 16.68 -31.28 -18.14
N GLU A 419 17.63 -30.38 -18.41
CA GLU A 419 17.47 -28.95 -18.07
C GLU A 419 16.27 -28.32 -18.79
N GLN A 420 16.09 -28.64 -20.07
CA GLN A 420 14.94 -28.19 -20.86
C GLN A 420 13.61 -28.62 -20.24
N ARG A 421 13.51 -29.87 -19.78
CA ARG A 421 12.29 -30.36 -19.10
C ARG A 421 12.01 -29.59 -17.82
N LYS A 422 13.02 -29.36 -16.97
CA LYS A 422 12.86 -28.60 -15.72
C LYS A 422 12.33 -27.19 -15.98
N LEU A 423 12.82 -26.50 -17.00
CA LEU A 423 12.32 -25.17 -17.36
C LEU A 423 10.89 -25.21 -17.89
N ASN A 424 10.55 -26.20 -18.71
CA ASN A 424 9.19 -26.37 -19.21
C ASN A 424 8.19 -26.64 -18.07
N ASP A 425 8.57 -27.48 -17.10
CA ASP A 425 7.74 -27.78 -15.93
C ASP A 425 7.50 -26.52 -15.08
N GLN A 426 8.51 -25.66 -14.91
CA GLN A 426 8.35 -24.36 -14.24
C GLN A 426 7.43 -23.41 -15.00
N ALA A 427 7.50 -23.38 -16.33
CA ALA A 427 6.65 -22.53 -17.16
C ALA A 427 5.19 -22.96 -17.14
N ASN A 428 4.93 -24.28 -17.08
CA ASN A 428 3.57 -24.82 -17.06
C ASN A 428 2.79 -24.38 -15.81
N THR A 429 3.40 -24.30 -14.63
CA THR A 429 2.69 -23.93 -13.39
C THR A 429 1.92 -22.59 -13.45
N LEU A 430 2.47 -21.56 -14.10
CA LEU A 430 1.82 -20.26 -14.23
C LEU A 430 0.74 -20.27 -15.32
N VAL A 431 0.99 -21.01 -16.40
CA VAL A 431 0.06 -21.17 -17.52
C VAL A 431 -1.13 -22.03 -17.11
N ASP A 432 -0.92 -23.03 -16.25
CA ASP A 432 -1.95 -23.93 -15.75
C ASP A 432 -3.00 -23.18 -14.92
N LEU A 433 -2.61 -22.15 -14.16
CA LEU A 433 -3.58 -21.30 -13.44
C LEU A 433 -4.49 -20.53 -14.42
N ALA A 434 -3.92 -19.92 -15.46
CA ALA A 434 -4.70 -19.21 -16.47
C ALA A 434 -5.58 -20.15 -17.31
N LYS A 435 -5.06 -21.32 -17.67
CA LYS A 435 -5.83 -22.36 -18.37
C LYS A 435 -6.98 -22.88 -17.50
N THR A 436 -6.76 -23.08 -16.20
CA THR A 436 -7.82 -23.49 -15.27
C THR A 436 -8.94 -22.47 -15.22
N GLN A 437 -8.61 -21.17 -15.26
CA GLN A 437 -9.62 -20.10 -15.32
C GLN A 437 -10.45 -20.16 -16.62
N ASN A 438 -9.80 -20.36 -17.77
CA ASN A 438 -10.51 -20.50 -19.04
C ASN A 438 -11.40 -21.75 -19.08
N ILE A 439 -10.87 -22.91 -18.66
CA ILE A 439 -11.63 -24.16 -18.58
C ILE A 439 -12.84 -23.99 -17.64
N MET A 440 -12.67 -23.27 -16.53
CA MET A 440 -13.76 -22.97 -15.60
C MET A 440 -14.82 -22.07 -16.24
N TYR A 441 -14.43 -21.04 -17.01
CA TYR A 441 -15.39 -20.22 -17.75
C TYR A 441 -16.18 -21.04 -18.78
N ASP A 442 -15.49 -21.89 -19.55
CA ASP A 442 -16.14 -22.75 -20.55
C ASP A 442 -17.12 -23.72 -19.89
N MET A 443 -16.74 -24.32 -18.76
CA MET A 443 -17.58 -25.24 -17.99
C MET A 443 -18.81 -24.53 -17.39
N VAL A 444 -18.66 -23.31 -16.90
CA VAL A 444 -19.80 -22.51 -16.39
C VAL A 444 -20.75 -22.15 -17.54
N SER A 445 -20.22 -21.80 -18.70
CA SER A 445 -21.03 -21.54 -19.90
C SER A 445 -21.82 -22.78 -20.33
N GLU A 446 -21.17 -23.95 -20.35
CA GLU A 446 -21.83 -25.22 -20.69
C GLU A 446 -22.89 -25.59 -19.65
N LEU A 447 -22.63 -25.34 -18.36
CA LEU A 447 -23.60 -25.51 -17.28
C LEU A 447 -24.81 -24.58 -17.44
N GLN A 448 -24.60 -23.32 -17.84
CA GLN A 448 -25.70 -22.39 -18.10
C GLN A 448 -26.55 -22.85 -19.27
N GLU A 449 -25.95 -23.28 -20.38
CA GLU A 449 -26.68 -23.81 -21.55
C GLU A 449 -27.50 -25.06 -21.18
N ARG A 450 -26.91 -25.98 -20.40
CA ARG A 450 -27.62 -27.15 -19.86
C ARG A 450 -28.79 -26.75 -18.96
N ASN A 451 -28.62 -25.71 -18.14
CA ASN A 451 -29.68 -25.23 -17.25
C ASN A 451 -30.83 -24.60 -18.05
N GLU A 452 -30.53 -23.84 -19.10
CA GLU A 452 -31.56 -23.30 -20.01
C GLU A 452 -32.33 -24.41 -20.74
N ASP A 453 -31.67 -25.50 -21.18
CA ASP A 453 -32.37 -26.65 -21.75
C ASP A 453 -33.27 -27.35 -20.72
N LEU A 454 -32.80 -27.49 -19.49
CA LEU A 454 -33.60 -28.05 -18.40
C LEU A 454 -34.83 -27.18 -18.09
N GLU A 455 -34.68 -25.86 -18.00
CA GLU A 455 -35.81 -24.94 -17.82
C GLU A 455 -36.83 -25.05 -18.96
N LYS A 456 -36.38 -25.15 -20.22
CA LYS A 456 -37.28 -25.37 -21.37
C LYS A 456 -38.05 -26.69 -21.25
N ARG A 457 -37.38 -27.77 -20.81
CA ARG A 457 -38.04 -29.07 -20.59
C ARG A 457 -39.04 -29.02 -19.46
N ILE A 458 -38.74 -28.31 -18.38
CA ILE A 458 -39.65 -28.10 -17.25
C ILE A 458 -40.88 -27.31 -17.70
N GLY A 459 -40.71 -26.20 -18.44
CA GLY A 459 -41.85 -25.45 -18.99
C GLY A 459 -42.68 -26.27 -19.99
N ALA A 460 -42.05 -27.15 -20.77
CA ALA A 460 -42.76 -28.09 -21.64
C ALA A 460 -43.54 -29.16 -20.83
N LEU A 461 -43.04 -29.56 -19.67
CA LEU A 461 -43.75 -30.46 -18.76
C LEU A 461 -44.92 -29.73 -18.06
N GLU A 462 -44.72 -28.51 -17.59
CA GLU A 462 -45.76 -27.68 -16.98
C GLU A 462 -46.93 -27.45 -17.94
N SER A 463 -46.65 -27.06 -19.18
CA SER A 463 -47.70 -26.88 -20.20
C SER A 463 -48.47 -28.17 -20.52
N LYS A 464 -47.78 -29.32 -20.56
CA LYS A 464 -48.45 -30.62 -20.69
C LYS A 464 -49.30 -30.96 -19.47
N LEU A 465 -48.84 -30.61 -18.27
CA LEU A 465 -49.57 -30.83 -17.03
C LEU A 465 -50.83 -29.95 -16.97
N GLU A 466 -50.74 -28.68 -17.39
CA GLU A 466 -51.88 -27.78 -17.52
C GLU A 466 -52.91 -28.30 -18.53
N ALA A 467 -52.45 -28.77 -19.70
CA ALA A 467 -53.34 -29.37 -20.69
C ALA A 467 -54.06 -30.62 -20.14
N LEU A 468 -53.34 -31.47 -19.38
CA LEU A 468 -53.95 -32.60 -18.68
C LEU A 468 -54.96 -32.13 -17.62
N GLY A 469 -54.63 -31.10 -16.84
CA GLY A 469 -55.55 -30.50 -15.87
C GLY A 469 -56.84 -29.98 -16.51
N LEU A 470 -56.74 -29.27 -17.64
CA LEU A 470 -57.90 -28.77 -18.39
C LEU A 470 -58.75 -29.91 -18.97
N SER A 471 -58.11 -30.96 -19.52
CA SER A 471 -58.85 -32.12 -20.03
C SER A 471 -59.58 -32.89 -18.92
N LEU A 472 -58.97 -33.02 -17.73
CA LEU A 472 -59.60 -33.59 -16.53
C LEU A 472 -60.79 -32.75 -16.04
N LEU A 473 -60.68 -31.41 -16.11
CA LEU A 473 -61.80 -30.52 -15.76
C LEU A 473 -62.94 -30.55 -16.80
N ALA A 474 -62.63 -30.79 -18.08
CA ALA A 474 -63.62 -30.90 -19.15
C ALA A 474 -64.33 -32.28 -19.18
N LEU A 475 -63.69 -33.30 -18.60
CA LEU A 475 -64.15 -34.69 -18.60
C LEU A 475 -65.58 -34.88 -18.04
N PRO A 476 -65.97 -34.29 -16.89
CA PRO A 476 -67.34 -34.38 -16.38
C PRO A 476 -68.39 -33.81 -17.35
N GLY A 477 -68.07 -32.74 -18.05
CA GLY A 477 -68.96 -32.11 -19.04
C GLY A 477 -69.15 -33.00 -20.27
N LEU A 478 -68.07 -33.61 -20.77
CA LEU A 478 -68.12 -34.56 -21.89
C LEU A 478 -68.85 -35.86 -21.52
N VAL A 479 -68.62 -36.39 -20.31
CA VAL A 479 -69.35 -37.56 -19.79
C VAL A 479 -70.84 -37.25 -19.67
N SER A 480 -71.21 -36.07 -19.16
CA SER A 480 -72.61 -35.64 -19.08
C SER A 480 -73.27 -35.51 -20.47
N GLN A 481 -72.55 -34.96 -21.46
CA GLN A 481 -73.04 -34.91 -22.85
C GLN A 481 -73.21 -36.30 -23.48
N ALA A 482 -72.28 -37.22 -23.25
CA ALA A 482 -72.37 -38.58 -23.76
C ALA A 482 -73.56 -39.34 -23.13
N ILE A 483 -73.75 -39.21 -21.81
CA ILE A 483 -74.92 -39.77 -21.12
C ILE A 483 -76.22 -39.16 -21.67
N GLY A 484 -76.24 -37.85 -21.93
CA GLY A 484 -77.38 -37.15 -22.53
C GLY A 484 -77.69 -37.56 -23.98
N GLN A 485 -76.66 -37.80 -24.80
CA GLN A 485 -76.84 -38.34 -26.16
C GLN A 485 -77.39 -39.77 -26.13
N GLN A 486 -76.87 -40.61 -25.24
CA GLN A 486 -77.36 -41.98 -25.07
C GLN A 486 -78.80 -42.02 -24.57
N GLN A 487 -79.20 -41.09 -23.70
CA GLN A 487 -80.60 -40.91 -23.31
C GLN A 487 -81.49 -40.44 -24.48
N ARG A 488 -81.02 -39.57 -25.37
CA ARG A 488 -81.79 -39.15 -26.56
C ARG A 488 -81.96 -40.27 -27.58
N GLU A 489 -80.94 -41.08 -27.81
CA GLU A 489 -81.07 -42.26 -28.67
C GLU A 489 -82.09 -43.27 -28.10
N LEU A 490 -82.16 -43.41 -26.77
CA LEU A 490 -83.18 -44.22 -26.10
C LEU A 490 -84.60 -43.61 -26.16
N LEU A 491 -84.74 -42.29 -26.29
CA LEU A 491 -86.03 -41.60 -26.40
C LEU A 491 -86.54 -41.47 -27.85
N GLY A 492 -85.64 -41.47 -28.85
CA GLY A 492 -86.00 -41.45 -30.27
C GLY A 492 -86.68 -42.73 -30.77
N THR A 493 -86.68 -43.81 -29.98
CA THR A 493 -87.32 -45.09 -30.31
C THR A 493 -88.78 -45.20 -29.89
N TRP A 494 -89.36 -44.17 -29.25
CA TRP A 494 -90.77 -44.15 -28.85
C TRP A 494 -91.60 -43.19 -29.71
N THR A 495 -91.99 -43.62 -30.91
CA THR A 495 -93.09 -43.02 -31.68
C THR A 495 -94.33 -43.92 -31.59
N PRO A 496 -95.49 -43.43 -31.09
CA PRO A 496 -96.76 -44.15 -31.23
C PRO A 496 -97.55 -43.63 -32.44
N CYS A 497 -97.89 -44.56 -33.34
CA CYS A 497 -98.85 -44.40 -34.44
C CYS A 497 -100.26 -44.10 -33.92
N THR A 498 -101.01 -43.20 -34.57
CA THR A 498 -102.49 -43.17 -34.53
C THR A 498 -103.10 -42.54 -35.81
N PRO A 499 -104.37 -42.86 -36.16
CA PRO A 499 -104.78 -43.28 -37.50
C PRO A 499 -105.72 -42.24 -38.21
N PRO A 500 -106.31 -42.51 -39.40
CA PRO A 500 -106.94 -41.49 -40.23
C PRO A 500 -108.43 -41.30 -39.91
N CYS A 501 -108.95 -40.09 -40.13
CA CYS A 501 -110.40 -39.84 -40.18
C CYS A 501 -110.80 -38.90 -41.33
N ARG A 502 -111.86 -39.32 -42.04
CA ARG A 502 -112.62 -38.57 -43.05
C ARG A 502 -113.48 -37.50 -42.38
N ARG A 503 -113.34 -36.23 -42.76
CA ARG A 503 -114.28 -35.43 -43.58
C ARG A 503 -113.70 -34.04 -43.75
#